data_AF-A0A2M6V0F6-F1
#
_entry.id   AF-A0A2M6V0F6-F1
#
_cell.length_a   1.000
_cell.length_b   1.000
_cell.length_c   1.000
_cell.angle_alpha   90.00
_cell.angle_beta   90.00
_cell.angle_gamma   90.00
#
_symmetry.space_group_name_H-M   'P 1'
#
loop_
_entity.id
_entity.type
_entity.pdbx_description
1 polymer ?
#
loop_
_entity_poly.entity_id
_entity_poly.type
_entity_poly.pdbx_seq_one_letter_code
_entity_poly.pdbx_strand_id
1 'polypeptide(L)'
;MTDEMKDDITDPQTQWEKACKNLDEEFHLRAEELPTIDTAKALFLQRVGRREITQEAANALMFSLYFSGYLSMLLAFKAESPDFAVPDYLHSHPVLEASNRWAQRASDGHLLAQLAEPIIRDTQDLLDALN
;
A
#
# COMPACT_ATOMS: atom_id res chain seq x y z
N MET A 1 36.09 8.39 20.51
CA MET A 1 35.53 7.05 20.25
C MET A 1 34.18 7.33 19.64
N THR A 2 34.10 7.24 18.31
CA THR A 2 32.99 7.72 17.49
C THR A 2 31.74 6.88 17.73
N ASP A 3 30.65 7.60 17.97
CA ASP A 3 29.27 7.15 18.04
C ASP A 3 28.96 6.25 16.82
N GLU A 4 28.76 4.96 17.06
CA GLU A 4 28.20 4.05 16.05
C GLU A 4 26.72 4.42 15.88
N MET A 5 26.45 5.38 15.01
CA MET A 5 25.16 5.50 14.32
C MET A 5 24.97 4.20 13.52
N LYS A 6 24.43 3.17 14.17
CA LYS A 6 23.71 2.10 13.49
C LYS A 6 22.55 2.79 12.81
N ASP A 7 22.61 2.88 11.48
CA ASP A 7 21.41 3.14 10.69
C ASP A 7 20.32 2.22 11.24
N ASP A 8 19.25 2.84 11.75
CA ASP A 8 18.20 2.19 12.53
C ASP A 8 17.40 1.32 11.56
N ILE A 9 17.92 0.10 11.30
CA ILE A 9 17.26 -0.92 10.48
C ILE A 9 15.92 -1.19 11.13
N THR A 10 14.90 -0.50 10.63
CA THR A 10 13.54 -0.60 11.12
C THR A 10 12.98 -1.90 10.57
N ASP A 11 12.59 -2.82 11.45
CA ASP A 11 12.02 -4.10 11.01
C ASP A 11 10.76 -3.88 10.14
N PRO A 12 10.46 -4.78 9.18
CA PRO A 12 9.31 -4.64 8.28
C PRO A 12 7.97 -4.43 9.00
N GLN A 13 7.77 -5.03 10.18
CA GLN A 13 6.56 -4.80 10.98
C GLN A 13 6.46 -3.33 11.41
N THR A 14 7.55 -2.76 11.89
CA THR A 14 7.61 -1.35 12.29
C THR A 14 7.46 -0.42 11.08
N GLN A 15 7.99 -0.80 9.91
CA GLN A 15 7.80 -0.05 8.66
C GLN A 15 6.34 -0.02 8.22
N TRP A 16 5.64 -1.15 8.35
CA TRP A 16 4.21 -1.26 8.09
C TRP A 16 3.40 -0.35 9.01
N GLU A 17 3.68 -0.37 10.31
CA GLU A 17 2.99 0.48 11.30
C GLU A 17 3.19 1.97 11.02
N LYS A 18 4.42 2.38 10.67
CA LYS A 18 4.73 3.75 10.24
C LYS A 18 3.97 4.12 8.95
N ALA A 19 3.86 3.19 7.99
CA ALA A 19 3.10 3.42 6.77
C ALA A 19 1.58 3.56 7.04
N CYS A 20 1.00 2.73 7.92
CA CYS A 20 -0.38 2.89 8.39
C CYS A 20 -0.62 4.27 8.98
N LYS A 21 0.30 4.71 9.84
CA LYS A 21 0.21 6.03 10.46
C LYS A 21 0.27 7.16 9.42
N ASN A 22 1.15 7.06 8.42
CA ASN A 22 1.22 8.05 7.33
C ASN A 22 -0.07 8.09 6.51
N LEU A 23 -0.72 6.94 6.28
CA LEU A 23 -2.01 6.86 5.59
C LEU A 23 -3.11 7.58 6.39
N ASP A 24 -3.17 7.34 7.70
CA ASP A 24 -4.12 8.00 8.61
C ASP A 24 -3.89 9.51 8.65
N GLU A 25 -2.65 9.96 8.81
CA GLU A 25 -2.32 11.39 8.84
C GLU A 25 -2.64 12.11 7.52
N GLU A 26 -2.42 11.46 6.37
CA GLU A 26 -2.61 12.08 5.04
C GLU A 26 -4.07 12.07 4.59
N PHE A 27 -4.83 11.01 4.90
CA PHE A 27 -6.18 10.81 4.37
C PHE A 27 -7.28 10.75 5.43
N HIS A 28 -6.93 10.80 6.72
CA HIS A 28 -7.84 10.51 7.83
C HIS A 28 -8.51 9.13 7.70
N LEU A 29 -7.77 8.16 7.15
CA LEU A 29 -8.21 6.78 6.94
C LEU A 29 -7.55 5.87 7.96
N ARG A 30 -8.38 5.11 8.70
CA ARG A 30 -7.86 4.07 9.58
C ARG A 30 -7.64 2.80 8.78
N ALA A 31 -6.39 2.39 8.66
CA ALA A 31 -6.02 1.20 7.89
C ALA A 31 -6.75 -0.05 8.41
N GLU A 32 -7.00 -0.13 9.72
CA GLU A 32 -7.69 -1.24 10.39
C GLU A 32 -9.17 -1.39 10.00
N GLU A 33 -9.78 -0.37 9.40
CA GLU A 33 -11.17 -0.45 8.92
C GLU A 33 -11.31 -1.26 7.64
N LEU A 34 -10.20 -1.49 6.91
CA LEU A 34 -10.22 -2.29 5.70
C LEU A 34 -10.26 -3.78 6.08
N PRO A 35 -11.29 -4.56 5.69
CA PRO A 35 -11.41 -5.97 6.07
C PRO A 35 -10.23 -6.84 5.61
N THR A 36 -9.55 -6.43 4.54
CA THR A 36 -8.41 -7.15 3.96
C THR A 36 -7.06 -6.71 4.55
N ILE A 37 -7.04 -5.84 5.56
CA ILE A 37 -5.80 -5.22 6.07
C ILE A 37 -4.79 -6.25 6.59
N ASP A 38 -5.24 -7.30 7.28
CA ASP A 38 -4.36 -8.36 7.77
C ASP A 38 -3.73 -9.16 6.64
N THR A 39 -4.49 -9.36 5.55
CA THR A 39 -3.97 -10.02 4.33
C THR A 39 -2.95 -9.12 3.64
N ALA A 40 -3.24 -7.82 3.53
CA ALA A 40 -2.31 -6.83 2.97
C ALA A 40 -1.01 -6.78 3.79
N LYS A 41 -1.11 -6.79 5.12
CA LYS A 41 0.04 -6.84 6.03
C LYS A 41 0.87 -8.11 5.83
N ALA A 42 0.23 -9.27 5.76
CA ALA A 42 0.92 -10.53 5.54
C ALA A 42 1.68 -10.53 4.20
N LEU A 43 1.05 -10.03 3.12
CA LEU A 43 1.69 -9.88 1.82
C LEU A 43 2.85 -8.90 1.85
N PHE A 44 2.72 -7.77 2.56
CA PHE A 44 3.81 -6.83 2.76
C PHE A 44 5.01 -7.52 3.44
N LEU A 45 4.79 -8.17 4.59
CA LEU A 45 5.85 -8.83 5.35
C LEU A 45 6.50 -9.95 4.55
N GLN A 46 5.72 -10.72 3.79
CA GLN A 46 6.23 -11.77 2.91
C GLN A 46 7.11 -11.20 1.79
N ARG A 47 6.70 -10.08 1.19
CA ARG A 47 7.41 -9.44 0.07
C ARG A 47 8.70 -8.76 0.51
N VAL A 48 8.61 -7.94 1.55
CA VAL A 48 9.78 -7.26 2.12
C VAL A 48 10.73 -8.30 2.72
N GLY A 49 10.20 -9.28 3.45
CA GLY A 49 10.99 -10.38 4.00
C GLY A 49 12.13 -9.87 4.88
N ARG A 50 13.37 -10.25 4.55
CA ARG A 50 14.59 -9.73 5.19
C ARG A 50 15.30 -8.66 4.36
N ARG A 51 14.66 -8.17 3.29
CA ARG A 51 15.26 -7.15 2.43
C ARG A 51 15.24 -5.82 3.17
N GLU A 52 16.30 -5.07 2.99
CA GLU A 52 16.36 -3.68 3.45
C GLU A 52 15.66 -2.83 2.39
N ILE A 53 14.52 -2.25 2.77
CA ILE A 53 13.85 -1.21 1.99
C ILE A 53 13.78 0.08 2.79
N THR A 54 13.72 1.21 2.10
CA THR A 54 13.51 2.51 2.75
C THR A 54 12.10 2.63 3.31
N GLN A 55 11.88 3.57 4.24
CA GLN A 55 10.52 3.86 4.73
C GLN A 55 9.64 4.41 3.61
N GLU A 56 10.20 5.16 2.66
CA GLU A 56 9.51 5.66 1.48
C GLU A 56 9.02 4.50 0.59
N ALA A 57 9.87 3.50 0.34
CA ALA A 57 9.46 2.29 -0.37
C ALA A 57 8.40 1.50 0.40
N ALA A 58 8.53 1.40 1.73
CA ALA A 58 7.53 0.76 2.57
C ALA A 58 6.17 1.48 2.51
N ASN A 59 6.17 2.81 2.58
CA ASN A 59 4.96 3.64 2.44
C ASN A 59 4.31 3.38 1.08
N ALA A 60 5.08 3.43 0.00
CA ALA A 60 4.58 3.19 -1.34
C ALA A 60 3.91 1.80 -1.46
N LEU A 61 4.61 0.76 -1.02
CA LEU A 61 4.15 -0.62 -1.11
C LEU A 61 2.89 -0.87 -0.26
N MET A 62 2.86 -0.34 0.96
CA MET A 62 1.70 -0.44 1.84
C MET A 62 0.48 0.28 1.24
N PHE A 63 0.66 1.49 0.69
CA PHE A 63 -0.43 2.24 0.07
C PHE A 63 -0.99 1.51 -1.16
N SER A 64 -0.13 0.87 -1.97
CA SER A 64 -0.58 0.03 -3.09
C SER A 64 -1.42 -1.16 -2.61
N LEU A 65 -0.98 -1.84 -1.54
CA LEU A 65 -1.69 -2.99 -0.97
C LEU A 65 -3.03 -2.58 -0.34
N TYR A 66 -3.07 -1.45 0.37
CA TYR A 66 -4.30 -0.89 0.91
C TYR A 66 -5.29 -0.58 -0.22
N PHE A 67 -4.82 0.10 -1.27
CA PHE A 67 -5.66 0.48 -2.40
C PHE A 67 -6.21 -0.75 -3.16
N SER A 68 -5.37 -1.75 -3.45
CA SER A 68 -5.81 -3.01 -4.05
C SER A 68 -6.83 -3.77 -3.19
N GLY A 69 -6.62 -3.81 -1.86
CA GLY A 69 -7.59 -4.39 -0.92
C GLY A 69 -8.92 -3.64 -0.91
N TYR A 70 -8.89 -2.31 -1.00
CA TYR A 70 -10.07 -1.49 -1.09
C TYR A 70 -10.85 -1.72 -2.40
N LEU A 71 -10.17 -1.80 -3.54
CA LEU A 71 -10.82 -2.16 -4.82
C LEU A 71 -11.46 -3.54 -4.78
N SER A 72 -10.79 -4.52 -4.17
CA SER A 72 -11.34 -5.86 -3.96
C SER A 72 -12.65 -5.82 -3.16
N MET A 73 -12.71 -5.02 -2.10
CA MET A 73 -13.93 -4.82 -1.30
C MET A 73 -15.06 -4.20 -2.13
N LEU A 74 -14.76 -3.18 -2.93
CA LEU A 74 -15.76 -2.54 -3.79
C LEU A 74 -16.30 -3.50 -4.85
N LEU A 75 -15.42 -4.33 -5.43
CA LEU A 75 -15.83 -5.33 -6.42
C LEU A 75 -16.78 -6.36 -5.81
N ALA A 76 -16.51 -6.79 -4.56
CA ALA A 76 -17.42 -7.65 -3.82
C ALA A 76 -18.78 -6.99 -3.58
N PHE A 77 -18.81 -5.70 -3.19
CA PHE A 77 -20.08 -4.97 -3.04
C PHE A 77 -20.86 -4.82 -4.34
N LYS A 78 -20.18 -4.54 -5.46
CA LYS A 78 -20.81 -4.46 -6.79
C LYS A 78 -21.39 -5.81 -7.24
N ALA A 79 -20.76 -6.92 -6.86
CA ALA A 79 -21.26 -8.26 -7.15
C ALA A 79 -22.54 -8.59 -6.35
N GLU A 80 -22.65 -8.13 -5.11
CA GLU A 80 -23.84 -8.32 -4.26
C GLU A 80 -24.97 -7.35 -4.60
N SER A 81 -24.64 -6.12 -4.99
CA SER A 81 -25.60 -5.07 -5.35
C SER A 81 -25.18 -4.43 -6.68
N PRO A 82 -25.74 -4.88 -7.82
CA PRO A 82 -25.37 -4.35 -9.14
C PRO A 82 -25.64 -2.86 -9.34
N ASP A 83 -26.56 -2.29 -8.55
CA ASP A 83 -26.87 -0.85 -8.55
C ASP A 83 -25.89 -0.03 -7.69
N PHE A 84 -24.90 -0.66 -7.05
CA PHE A 84 -23.87 0.02 -6.29
C PHE A 84 -23.04 0.95 -7.20
N ALA A 85 -23.14 2.25 -6.95
CA ALA A 85 -22.29 3.24 -7.59
C ALA A 85 -20.93 3.29 -6.89
N VAL A 86 -19.86 3.04 -7.64
CA VAL A 86 -18.50 3.27 -7.17
C VAL A 86 -18.36 4.76 -6.84
N PRO A 87 -17.89 5.14 -5.64
CA PRO A 87 -17.78 6.54 -5.26
C PRO A 87 -16.91 7.38 -6.21
N ASP A 88 -17.38 8.57 -6.61
CA ASP A 88 -16.69 9.43 -7.60
C ASP A 88 -15.24 9.79 -7.21
N TYR A 89 -14.94 9.87 -5.91
CA TYR A 89 -13.58 10.18 -5.43
C TYR A 89 -12.56 9.09 -5.75
N LEU A 90 -13.01 7.87 -6.11
CA LEU A 90 -12.12 6.84 -6.60
C LEU A 90 -11.56 7.16 -7.97
N HIS A 91 -12.24 7.97 -8.80
CA HIS A 91 -11.73 8.30 -10.12
C HIS A 91 -10.40 9.08 -10.10
N SER A 92 -10.06 9.73 -8.98
CA SER A 92 -8.77 10.40 -8.80
C SER A 92 -7.71 9.51 -8.14
N HIS A 93 -8.07 8.28 -7.75
CA HIS A 93 -7.20 7.29 -7.08
C HIS A 93 -6.21 7.91 -6.07
N PRO A 94 -6.67 8.70 -5.07
CA PRO A 94 -5.79 9.55 -4.27
C PRO A 94 -4.72 8.79 -3.49
N VAL A 95 -5.04 7.58 -3.00
CA VAL A 95 -4.09 6.70 -2.32
C VAL A 95 -3.06 6.11 -3.29
N LEU A 96 -3.47 5.77 -4.52
CA LEU A 96 -2.55 5.30 -5.56
C LEU A 96 -1.58 6.42 -5.98
N GLU A 97 -2.08 7.64 -6.15
CA GLU A 97 -1.24 8.81 -6.43
C GLU A 97 -0.25 9.08 -5.29
N ALA A 98 -0.65 8.92 -4.03
CA ALA A 98 0.29 9.03 -2.91
C ALA A 98 1.32 7.90 -2.89
N SER A 99 0.92 6.66 -3.21
CA SER A 99 1.85 5.53 -3.38
C SER A 99 2.91 5.87 -4.44
N ASN A 100 2.51 6.42 -5.59
CA ASN A 100 3.42 6.86 -6.64
C ASN A 100 4.37 7.98 -6.17
N ARG A 101 3.88 8.95 -5.39
CA ARG A 101 4.73 10.01 -4.80
C ARG A 101 5.77 9.44 -3.83
N TRP A 102 5.40 8.48 -3.00
CA TRP A 102 6.34 7.80 -2.11
C TRP A 102 7.37 6.99 -2.89
N ALA A 103 6.96 6.29 -3.95
CA ALA A 103 7.85 5.53 -4.81
C ALA A 103 8.92 6.40 -5.47
N GLN A 104 8.57 7.62 -5.89
CA GLN A 104 9.50 8.58 -6.47
C GLN A 104 10.53 9.15 -5.47
N ARG A 105 10.21 9.10 -4.17
CA ARG A 105 11.10 9.56 -3.09
C ARG A 105 12.02 8.44 -2.58
N ALA A 106 11.69 7.18 -2.85
CA ALA A 106 12.46 6.02 -2.45
C ALA A 106 13.79 5.95 -3.22
N SER A 107 14.92 5.87 -2.50
CA SER A 107 16.24 5.71 -3.11
C SER A 107 16.48 4.30 -3.68
N ASP A 108 15.68 3.33 -3.23
CA ASP A 108 15.66 1.92 -3.60
C ASP A 108 14.52 1.57 -4.58
N GLY A 109 14.13 2.51 -5.43
CA GLY A 109 13.00 2.37 -6.36
C GLY A 109 13.05 1.12 -7.26
N HIS A 110 14.24 0.62 -7.62
CA HIS A 110 14.36 -0.62 -8.40
C HIS A 110 13.90 -1.86 -7.61
N LEU A 111 14.23 -1.92 -6.31
CA LEU A 111 13.77 -2.99 -5.44
C LEU A 111 12.27 -2.87 -5.20
N LEU A 112 11.77 -1.66 -4.92
CA LEU A 112 10.35 -1.39 -4.81
C LEU A 112 9.57 -1.88 -6.03
N ALA A 113 10.04 -1.58 -7.25
CA ALA A 113 9.37 -2.00 -8.48
C ALA A 113 9.21 -3.53 -8.56
N GLN A 114 10.24 -4.31 -8.19
CA GLN A 114 10.16 -5.77 -8.15
C GLN A 114 9.15 -6.28 -7.09
N LEU A 115 9.07 -5.60 -5.95
CA LEU A 115 8.14 -5.97 -4.87
C LEU A 115 6.69 -5.63 -5.26
N ALA A 116 6.50 -4.51 -5.95
CA ALA A 116 5.20 -3.95 -6.32
C ALA A 116 4.63 -4.53 -7.62
N GLU A 117 5.44 -5.07 -8.53
CA GLU A 117 5.01 -5.56 -9.86
C GLU A 117 3.69 -6.38 -9.86
N PRO A 118 3.56 -7.46 -9.07
CA PRO A 118 2.30 -8.21 -9.02
C PRO A 118 1.15 -7.44 -8.37
N ILE A 119 1.42 -6.53 -7.42
CA ILE A 119 0.37 -5.69 -6.81
C ILE A 119 -0.18 -4.71 -7.84
N ILE A 120 0.70 -4.13 -8.67
CA ILE A 120 0.32 -3.23 -9.77
C ILE A 120 -0.57 -3.98 -10.76
N ARG A 121 -0.19 -5.22 -11.13
CA ARG A 121 -0.99 -6.06 -12.02
C ARG A 121 -2.37 -6.36 -11.43
N ASP A 122 -2.42 -6.82 -10.18
CA ASP A 122 -3.68 -7.13 -9.51
C ASP A 122 -4.57 -5.88 -9.37
N THR A 123 -3.96 -4.72 -9.10
CA THR A 123 -4.67 -3.43 -9.03
C THR A 123 -5.29 -3.05 -10.38
N GLN A 124 -4.57 -3.24 -11.48
CA GLN A 124 -5.10 -2.96 -12.82
C GLN A 124 -6.28 -3.88 -13.17
N ASP A 125 -6.14 -5.18 -12.88
CA ASP A 125 -7.21 -6.16 -13.13
C ASP A 125 -8.49 -5.80 -12.32
N LEU A 126 -8.33 -5.32 -11.08
CA LEU A 126 -9.44 -4.86 -10.24
C LEU A 126 -10.09 -3.57 -10.75
N LEU A 127 -9.29 -2.60 -11.22
CA LEU A 127 -9.80 -1.36 -11.82
C LEU A 127 -10.61 -1.66 -13.09
N ASP A 128 -10.10 -2.54 -13.95
CA ASP A 128 -10.77 -2.93 -15.18
C ASP A 128 -12.11 -3.65 -14.91
N ALA A 129 -12.20 -4.43 -13.82
CA ALA A 129 -13.44 -5.09 -13.40
C ALA A 129 -14.48 -4.14 -12.77
N LEU A 130 -14.05 -2.99 -12.24
CA LEU A 130 -14.92 -2.00 -11.61
C LEU A 130 -15.50 -0.98 -12.60
N ASN A 131 -14.83 -0.77 -13.74
CA ASN A 131 -15.34 0.00 -14.88
C ASN A 131 -16.52 -0.69 -15.57
#